data_AF-A0AAE1UCU5-F1
#
_entry.id   AF-A0AAE1UCU5-F1
#
_cell.length_a   1.000
_cell.length_b   1.000
_cell.length_c   1.000
_cell.angle_alpha   90.00
_cell.angle_beta   90.00
_cell.angle_gamma   90.00
#
_symmetry.space_group_name_H-M   'P 1'
#
loop_
_entity.id
_entity.type
_entity.pdbx_description
1 polymer ?
#
loop_
_entity_poly.entity_id
_entity_poly.type
_entity_poly.pdbx_seq_one_letter_code
_entity_poly.pdbx_strand_id
1 'polypeptide(L)'
;MRVCVSSPGLCRTPPHPVGGLIRRFLEECLQLSEPGPLLSCYTGLESTPHFQLLRSVAKEWSYCRNATQNYTTMGGSSKRQRATSRLIETFESIDSLRTQLAHYMHQIILMEIANQGTVVRVAKAEHQVQQQQQQGNQQGQNQGDGMGGESGNNSNGDTGMDFGELAGLTPEQSSYYSKATEVMKQLRKLYFDQSRRLAVRISQLKKGRQQSQERMQRQQAMQQNYLQQTLQQLQQQQQHQQQPHHQQQQQQQQQQQQQQQQQQQQQQQQQQQMGTHQQQQQQQQMGTHQMGTGQDGAAQLLHGQLSLHHLHQPWSD
;
A
#
# COMPACT_ATOMS: atom_id res chain seq x y z
N MET A 1 47.28 16.64 15.93
CA MET A 1 46.92 15.22 15.79
C MET A 1 45.41 15.10 16.02
N ARG A 2 44.63 14.86 14.96
CA ARG A 2 43.18 14.64 15.06
C ARG A 2 42.95 13.18 15.46
N VAL A 3 42.41 12.97 16.65
CA VAL A 3 42.08 11.64 17.16
C VAL A 3 40.77 11.24 16.51
N CYS A 4 40.83 10.35 15.51
CA CYS A 4 39.66 9.67 14.98
C CYS A 4 39.14 8.71 16.05
N VAL A 5 38.01 9.06 16.67
CA VAL A 5 37.29 8.16 17.57
C VAL A 5 36.55 7.15 16.68
N SER A 6 37.12 5.95 16.54
CA SER A 6 36.45 4.82 15.90
C SER A 6 35.29 4.39 16.78
N SER A 7 34.05 4.64 16.34
CA SER A 7 32.84 4.14 16.99
C SER A 7 32.87 2.61 17.04
N PRO A 8 32.83 1.99 18.24
CA PRO A 8 32.86 0.53 18.37
C PRO A 8 31.60 -0.09 17.78
N GLY A 9 31.80 -1.26 17.17
CA GLY A 9 30.88 -2.00 16.31
C GLY A 9 29.40 -1.93 16.71
N LEU A 10 28.60 -1.39 15.80
CA LEU A 10 27.17 -1.56 15.76
C LEU A 10 26.87 -3.07 15.67
N CYS A 11 26.59 -3.69 16.81
CA CYS A 11 25.91 -4.97 16.86
C CYS A 11 24.68 -4.88 15.96
N ARG A 12 24.72 -5.56 14.82
CA ARG A 12 23.54 -5.80 13.98
C ARG A 12 22.58 -6.63 14.82
N THR A 13 21.73 -5.95 15.59
CA THR A 13 20.60 -6.58 16.23
C THR A 13 19.78 -7.28 15.15
N PRO A 14 19.36 -8.53 15.38
CA PRO A 14 18.64 -9.31 14.38
C PRO A 14 17.42 -8.50 13.90
N PRO A 15 17.10 -8.55 12.59
CA PRO A 15 16.03 -7.75 12.02
C PRO A 15 14.70 -8.23 12.58
N HIS A 16 14.24 -7.63 13.68
CA HIS A 16 12.89 -7.86 14.16
C HIS A 16 11.92 -7.24 13.14
N PRO A 17 11.10 -8.06 12.45
CA PRO A 17 10.31 -7.62 11.30
C PRO A 17 9.26 -6.56 11.66
N VAL A 18 8.87 -6.48 12.94
CA VAL A 18 7.85 -5.53 13.42
C VAL A 18 8.47 -4.19 13.81
N GLY A 19 9.76 -4.16 14.17
CA GLY A 19 10.46 -2.93 14.55
C GLY A 19 10.70 -1.99 13.37
N GLY A 20 10.87 -2.52 12.15
CA GLY A 20 11.22 -1.70 10.98
C GLY A 20 10.18 -0.65 10.60
N LEU A 21 8.89 -1.00 10.68
CA LEU A 21 7.80 -0.09 10.31
C LEU A 21 7.59 1.01 11.35
N ILE A 22 7.61 0.65 12.64
CA ILE A 22 7.52 1.63 13.73
C ILE A 22 8.74 2.55 13.68
N ARG A 23 9.94 1.99 13.49
CA ARG A 23 11.17 2.77 13.35
C ARG A 23 11.08 3.79 12.21
N ARG A 24 10.70 3.37 11.00
CA ARG A 24 10.50 4.31 9.88
C ARG A 24 9.43 5.35 10.16
N PHE A 25 8.35 4.98 10.84
CA PHE A 25 7.34 5.95 11.27
C PHE A 25 7.95 6.98 12.24
N LEU A 26 8.72 6.56 13.23
CA LEU A 26 9.38 7.50 14.16
C LEU A 26 10.40 8.40 13.43
N GLU A 27 11.24 7.83 12.55
CA GLU A 27 12.30 8.55 11.83
C GLU A 27 11.73 9.46 10.73
N GLU A 28 10.92 8.92 9.83
CA GLU A 28 10.45 9.65 8.65
C GLU A 28 9.17 10.45 8.93
N CYS A 29 8.27 9.92 9.77
CA CYS A 29 6.99 10.57 10.06
C CYS A 29 7.10 11.56 11.22
N LEU A 30 7.73 11.17 12.33
CA LEU A 30 7.86 12.05 13.50
C LEU A 30 9.17 12.83 13.53
N GLN A 31 10.08 12.60 12.57
CA GLN A 31 11.39 13.28 12.50
C GLN A 31 12.23 13.08 13.77
N LEU A 32 12.06 11.94 14.45
CA LEU A 32 12.89 11.58 15.60
C LEU A 32 14.22 11.04 15.08
N SER A 33 15.29 11.80 15.30
CA SER A 33 16.65 11.45 14.86
C SER A 33 17.19 10.16 15.51
N GLU A 34 16.80 9.89 16.76
CA GLU A 34 17.24 8.71 17.51
C GLU A 34 16.05 7.98 18.18
N PRO A 35 15.30 7.14 17.44
CA PRO A 35 14.19 6.38 18.02
C PRO A 35 14.66 5.17 18.86
N GLY A 36 15.96 4.87 18.86
CA GLY A 36 16.54 3.68 19.50
C GLY A 36 16.20 3.52 20.97
N PRO A 37 16.37 4.55 21.82
CA PRO A 37 15.97 4.50 23.22
C PRO A 37 14.49 4.14 23.37
N LEU A 38 13.60 4.85 22.68
CA LEU A 38 12.17 4.59 22.71
C LEU A 38 11.80 3.15 22.31
N LEU A 39 12.38 2.66 21.22
CA LEU A 39 12.14 1.29 20.73
C LEU A 39 12.61 0.25 21.74
N SER A 40 13.72 0.51 22.42
CA SER A 40 14.24 -0.37 23.47
C SER A 40 13.26 -0.46 24.64
N CYS A 41 12.66 0.67 25.03
CA CYS A 41 11.70 0.75 26.13
C CYS A 41 10.36 0.06 25.82
N TYR A 42 10.04 -0.13 24.54
CA TYR A 42 8.87 -0.91 24.11
C TYR A 42 9.15 -2.41 23.96
N THR A 43 10.38 -2.86 24.16
CA THR A 43 10.71 -4.29 24.12
C THR A 43 10.00 -5.00 25.27
N GLY A 44 9.21 -6.03 24.96
CA GLY A 44 8.38 -6.72 25.96
C GLY A 44 7.05 -6.03 26.28
N LEU A 45 6.76 -4.88 25.67
CA LEU A 45 5.48 -4.17 25.79
C LEU A 45 4.58 -4.35 24.56
N GLU A 46 4.86 -5.35 23.72
CA GLU A 46 4.19 -5.50 22.43
C GLU A 46 2.70 -5.82 22.57
N SER A 47 2.28 -6.37 23.70
CA SER A 47 0.88 -6.67 24.02
C SER A 47 0.12 -5.46 24.56
N THR A 48 0.80 -4.38 24.93
CA THR A 48 0.15 -3.21 25.54
C THR A 48 -0.74 -2.47 24.55
N PRO A 49 -1.90 -1.93 24.98
CA PRO A 49 -2.80 -1.17 24.12
C PRO A 49 -2.10 0.02 23.44
N HIS A 50 -1.24 0.73 24.18
CA HIS A 50 -0.47 1.86 23.69
C HIS A 50 0.45 1.46 22.53
N PHE A 51 1.21 0.37 22.68
CA PHE A 51 2.09 -0.10 21.62
C PHE A 51 1.33 -0.63 20.40
N GLN A 52 0.22 -1.33 20.61
CA GLN A 52 -0.65 -1.79 19.52
C GLN A 52 -1.26 -0.62 18.74
N LEU A 53 -1.60 0.47 19.44
CA LEU A 53 -2.05 1.71 18.80
C LEU A 53 -0.93 2.34 17.98
N LEU A 54 0.29 2.47 18.52
CA LEU A 54 1.45 2.98 17.80
C LEU A 54 1.74 2.16 16.53
N ARG A 55 1.72 0.83 16.65
CA ARG A 55 1.86 -0.11 15.53
C ARG A 55 0.77 0.11 14.48
N SER A 56 -0.48 0.30 14.90
CA SER A 56 -1.58 0.58 13.98
C SER A 56 -1.42 1.92 13.27
N VAL A 57 -0.99 2.98 13.96
CA VAL A 57 -0.73 4.29 13.35
C VAL A 57 0.37 4.19 12.31
N ALA A 58 1.49 3.52 12.64
CA ALA A 58 2.58 3.31 11.71
C ALA A 58 2.14 2.52 10.46
N LYS A 59 1.24 1.55 10.62
CA LYS A 59 0.68 0.75 9.52
C LYS A 59 -0.18 1.61 8.60
N GLU A 60 -1.11 2.39 9.15
CA GLU A 60 -1.97 3.28 8.37
C GLU A 60 -1.16 4.40 7.69
N TRP A 61 -0.16 4.95 8.36
CA TRP A 61 0.78 5.90 7.74
C TRP A 61 1.50 5.28 6.54
N SER A 62 2.02 4.05 6.68
CA SER A 62 2.71 3.37 5.58
C SER A 62 1.79 3.10 4.40
N TYR A 63 0.52 2.72 4.64
CA TYR A 63 -0.46 2.57 3.56
C TYR A 63 -0.75 3.89 2.88
N CYS A 64 -0.96 4.96 3.65
CA CYS A 64 -1.23 6.29 3.11
C CYS A 64 -0.07 6.79 2.25
N ARG A 65 1.18 6.62 2.72
CA ARG A 65 2.39 6.95 1.97
C ARG A 65 2.47 6.21 0.64
N ASN A 66 2.31 4.88 0.66
CA ASN A 66 2.39 4.05 -0.55
C ASN A 66 1.25 4.37 -1.53
N ALA A 67 0.03 4.58 -1.03
CA ALA A 67 -1.10 5.00 -1.84
C ALA A 67 -0.86 6.36 -2.49
N THR A 68 -0.26 7.31 -1.77
CA THR A 68 0.10 8.63 -2.31
C THR A 68 1.18 8.51 -3.39
N GLN A 69 2.20 7.67 -3.20
CA GLN A 69 3.24 7.41 -4.20
C GLN A 69 2.66 6.74 -5.46
N ASN A 70 1.72 5.81 -5.32
CA ASN A 70 1.02 5.19 -6.44
C ASN A 70 0.08 6.17 -7.15
N TYR A 71 -0.59 7.03 -6.40
CA TYR A 71 -1.46 8.04 -6.97
C TYR A 71 -0.67 9.06 -7.80
N THR A 72 0.49 9.49 -7.29
CA THR A 72 1.37 10.44 -8.00
C THR A 72 1.92 9.84 -9.29
N THR A 73 2.28 8.56 -9.34
CA THR A 73 2.75 7.92 -10.59
C THR A 73 1.63 7.76 -11.64
N MET A 74 0.36 7.65 -11.23
CA MET A 74 -0.78 7.38 -12.15
C MET A 74 -1.49 8.61 -12.75
N GLY A 75 -1.38 9.82 -12.20
CA GLY A 75 -2.17 10.97 -12.67
C GLY A 75 -1.58 11.72 -13.88
N GLY A 76 -2.37 12.36 -14.74
CA GLY A 76 -1.88 13.42 -15.65
C GLY A 76 -1.71 14.77 -14.93
N SER A 77 -0.89 15.70 -15.43
CA SER A 77 -0.51 16.92 -14.66
C SER A 77 -1.70 17.78 -14.20
N SER A 78 -2.74 17.94 -15.04
CA SER A 78 -3.91 18.78 -14.73
C SER A 78 -4.88 18.17 -13.70
N LYS A 79 -5.13 16.85 -13.75
CA LYS A 79 -5.98 16.16 -12.76
C LYS A 79 -5.25 15.92 -11.43
N ARG A 80 -3.91 15.89 -11.43
CA ARG A 80 -3.11 15.88 -10.20
C ARG A 80 -3.38 17.12 -9.37
N GLN A 81 -3.25 18.33 -9.93
CA GLN A 81 -3.35 19.59 -9.17
C GLN A 81 -4.64 19.72 -8.33
N ARG A 82 -5.83 19.50 -8.90
CA ARG A 82 -7.10 19.61 -8.14
C ARG A 82 -7.27 18.53 -7.08
N ALA A 83 -6.76 17.33 -7.33
CA ALA A 83 -6.80 16.25 -6.35
C ALA A 83 -5.83 16.51 -5.19
N THR A 84 -4.70 17.19 -5.45
CA THR A 84 -3.72 17.61 -4.45
C THR A 84 -4.31 18.65 -3.51
N SER A 85 -5.05 19.66 -3.99
CA SER A 85 -5.60 20.74 -3.13
C SER A 85 -6.45 20.23 -1.95
N ARG A 86 -7.35 19.26 -2.17
CA ARG A 86 -8.15 18.68 -1.08
C ARG A 86 -7.37 17.71 -0.18
N LEU A 87 -6.22 17.23 -0.64
CA LEU A 87 -5.32 16.46 0.21
C LEU A 87 -4.51 17.39 1.13
N ILE A 88 -4.18 18.61 0.68
CA ILE A 88 -3.42 19.61 1.44
C ILE A 88 -4.09 19.96 2.77
N GLU A 89 -5.40 20.25 2.80
CA GLU A 89 -6.12 20.55 4.05
C GLU A 89 -6.05 19.40 5.07
N THR A 90 -6.11 18.15 4.61
CA THR A 90 -5.97 16.98 5.49
C THR A 90 -4.52 16.84 5.98
N PHE A 91 -3.53 17.22 5.18
CA PHE A 91 -2.13 17.19 5.58
C PHE A 91 -1.81 18.21 6.67
N GLU A 92 -2.39 19.42 6.65
CA GLU A 92 -2.16 20.41 7.72
C GLU A 92 -2.62 19.90 9.10
N SER A 93 -3.81 19.27 9.15
CA SER A 93 -4.31 18.64 10.38
C SER A 93 -3.41 17.49 10.84
N ILE A 94 -2.95 16.66 9.89
CA ILE A 94 -2.04 15.55 10.18
C ILE A 94 -0.68 16.06 10.68
N ASP A 95 -0.12 17.11 10.09
CA ASP A 95 1.19 17.65 10.44
C ASP A 95 1.19 18.33 11.82
N SER A 96 0.10 19.02 12.18
CA SER A 96 -0.10 19.51 13.55
C SER A 96 -0.10 18.36 14.57
N LEU A 97 -0.86 17.30 14.30
CA LEU A 97 -0.91 16.13 15.18
C LEU A 97 0.40 15.35 15.22
N ARG A 98 1.14 15.26 14.10
CA ARG A 98 2.48 14.65 14.05
C ARG A 98 3.46 15.43 14.92
N THR A 99 3.43 16.77 14.86
CA THR A 99 4.28 17.63 15.69
C THR A 99 3.97 17.45 17.17
N GLN A 100 2.68 17.40 17.53
CA GLN A 100 2.24 17.11 18.90
C GLN A 100 2.68 15.72 19.37
N LEU A 101 2.48 14.69 18.53
CA LEU A 101 2.91 13.33 18.87
C LEU A 101 4.43 13.25 19.04
N ALA A 102 5.21 13.87 18.14
CA ALA A 102 6.66 13.92 18.24
C ALA A 102 7.10 14.58 19.56
N HIS A 103 6.47 15.69 19.95
CA HIS A 103 6.71 16.33 21.23
C HIS A 103 6.42 15.39 22.42
N TYR A 104 5.26 14.74 22.46
CA TYR A 104 4.92 13.82 23.56
C TYR A 104 5.82 12.58 23.59
N MET A 105 6.18 12.02 22.44
CA MET A 105 7.09 10.89 22.35
C MET A 105 8.49 11.28 22.84
N HIS A 106 8.95 12.49 22.54
CA HIS A 106 10.21 13.01 23.07
C HIS A 106 10.16 13.15 24.60
N GLN A 107 9.08 13.68 25.17
CA GLN A 107 8.90 13.75 26.63
C GLN A 107 8.89 12.37 27.27
N ILE A 108 8.22 11.39 26.65
CA ILE A 108 8.23 9.99 27.08
C ILE A 108 9.66 9.41 27.11
N ILE A 109 10.47 9.68 26.09
CA ILE A 109 11.88 9.27 26.04
C ILE A 109 12.66 9.88 27.20
N LEU A 110 12.54 11.20 27.41
CA LEU A 110 13.25 11.89 28.49
C LEU A 110 12.85 11.35 29.87
N MET A 111 11.56 11.07 30.09
CA MET A 111 11.06 10.49 31.34
C MET A 111 11.62 9.09 31.60
N GLU A 112 11.72 8.27 30.56
CA GLU A 112 12.25 6.92 30.66
C GLU A 112 13.77 6.89 30.88
N ILE A 113 14.50 7.84 30.28
CA ILE A 113 15.93 8.05 30.56
C ILE A 113 16.12 8.47 32.02
N ALA A 114 15.29 9.38 32.53
CA ALA A 114 15.37 9.86 33.91
C ALA A 114 14.98 8.77 34.93
N ASN A 115 13.97 7.96 34.60
CA ASN A 115 13.42 6.93 35.48
C ASN A 115 13.13 5.66 34.66
N GLN A 116 14.08 4.75 34.58
CA GLN A 116 13.92 3.50 33.83
C GLN A 116 12.71 2.69 34.31
N GLY A 117 12.02 2.06 33.37
CA GLY A 117 10.81 1.28 33.59
C GLY A 117 9.53 2.11 33.78
N THR A 118 9.59 3.43 33.63
CA THR A 118 8.40 4.29 33.73
C THR A 118 7.41 3.98 32.61
N VAL A 119 7.89 3.76 31.38
CA VAL A 119 7.04 3.35 30.25
C VAL A 119 6.28 2.06 30.56
N VAL A 120 7.00 1.06 31.09
CA VAL A 120 6.44 -0.24 31.46
C VAL A 120 5.35 -0.08 32.52
N ARG A 121 5.63 0.68 33.58
CA ARG A 121 4.66 0.94 34.67
C ARG A 121 3.42 1.67 34.16
N VAL A 122 3.58 2.73 33.38
CA VAL A 122 2.43 3.49 32.84
C VAL A 122 1.61 2.62 31.89
N ALA A 123 2.26 1.86 31.00
CA ALA A 123 1.55 1.00 30.05
C ALA A 123 0.77 -0.12 30.73
N LYS A 124 1.32 -0.72 31.81
CA LYS A 124 0.61 -1.67 32.67
C LYS A 124 -0.58 -1.02 33.38
N ALA A 125 -0.40 0.16 33.96
CA ALA A 125 -1.46 0.90 34.65
C ALA A 125 -2.62 1.25 33.71
N GLU A 126 -2.34 1.74 32.50
CA GLU A 126 -3.36 2.00 31.48
C GLU A 126 -4.11 0.73 31.08
N HIS A 127 -3.38 -0.39 30.91
CA HIS A 127 -4.00 -1.67 30.56
C HIS A 127 -4.99 -2.14 31.64
N GLN A 128 -4.63 -1.98 32.92
CA GLN A 128 -5.49 -2.32 34.04
C GLN A 128 -6.75 -1.44 34.09
N VAL A 129 -6.62 -0.12 33.91
CA VAL A 129 -7.76 0.81 33.85
C VAL A 129 -8.70 0.43 32.71
N GLN A 130 -8.16 0.07 31.55
CA GLN A 130 -8.96 -0.34 30.40
C GLN A 130 -9.69 -1.67 30.63
N GLN A 131 -9.08 -2.62 31.32
CA GLN A 131 -9.71 -3.88 31.69
C GLN A 131 -10.87 -3.65 32.68
N GLN A 132 -10.70 -2.73 33.63
CA GLN A 132 -11.72 -2.38 34.62
C GLN A 132 -12.94 -1.69 33.96
N GLN A 133 -12.72 -0.81 32.99
CA GLN A 133 -13.82 -0.20 32.21
C GLN A 133 -14.64 -1.24 31.40
N GLN A 134 -13.99 -2.27 30.86
CA GLN A 134 -14.71 -3.31 30.10
C GLN A 134 -15.60 -4.18 30.99
N GLN A 135 -15.20 -4.44 32.24
CA GLN A 135 -16.02 -5.18 33.20
C GLN A 135 -17.22 -4.35 33.68
N GLY A 136 -17.01 -3.04 33.94
CA GLY A 136 -18.09 -2.14 34.35
C GLY A 136 -19.20 -2.00 33.30
N ASN A 137 -18.85 -1.97 32.02
CA ASN A 137 -19.85 -1.86 30.93
C ASN A 137 -20.74 -3.11 30.79
N GLN A 138 -20.28 -4.30 31.17
CA GLN A 138 -21.10 -5.52 31.12
C GLN A 138 -22.11 -5.61 32.26
N GLN A 139 -21.78 -5.10 33.45
CA GLN A 139 -22.73 -5.06 34.56
C GLN A 139 -23.85 -4.02 34.35
N GLY A 140 -23.56 -2.91 33.66
CA GLY A 140 -24.55 -1.87 33.37
C GLY A 140 -25.67 -2.28 32.40
N GLN A 141 -25.45 -3.29 31.56
CA GLN A 141 -26.49 -3.75 30.60
C GLN A 141 -27.44 -4.80 31.16
N ASN A 142 -27.12 -5.44 32.30
CA ASN A 142 -27.96 -6.49 32.90
C ASN A 142 -28.85 -6.03 34.06
N GLN A 143 -28.80 -4.75 34.46
CA GLN A 143 -29.67 -4.20 35.52
C GLN A 143 -30.94 -3.49 34.99
N GLY A 144 -31.28 -3.68 33.71
CA GLY A 144 -32.42 -3.00 33.09
C GLY A 144 -33.81 -3.55 33.41
N ASP A 145 -33.98 -4.74 34.01
CA ASP A 145 -35.32 -5.35 34.11
C ASP A 145 -35.52 -6.33 35.30
N GLY A 146 -34.79 -6.15 36.41
CA GLY A 146 -34.83 -7.06 37.55
C GLY A 146 -35.35 -6.44 38.84
N MET A 147 -36.66 -6.46 39.07
CA MET A 147 -37.23 -6.29 40.41
C MET A 147 -36.81 -7.46 41.31
N GLY A 148 -36.15 -7.16 42.43
CA GLY A 148 -36.10 -8.01 43.63
C GLY A 148 -35.12 -9.18 43.58
N GLY A 149 -34.05 -9.10 44.37
CA GLY A 149 -33.17 -10.24 44.59
C GLY A 149 -31.99 -9.92 45.49
N GLU A 150 -31.99 -10.54 46.66
CA GLU A 150 -31.10 -10.38 47.80
C GLU A 150 -29.60 -10.20 47.54
N SER A 151 -29.01 -9.36 48.39
CA SER A 151 -27.58 -9.13 48.58
C SER A 151 -26.77 -10.42 48.72
N GLY A 152 -26.12 -10.83 47.63
CA GLY A 152 -25.02 -11.80 47.65
C GLY A 152 -23.70 -11.12 47.97
N ASN A 153 -23.31 -11.16 49.24
CA ASN A 153 -22.02 -10.68 49.75
C ASN A 153 -20.91 -11.65 49.30
N ASN A 154 -20.26 -11.39 48.16
CA ASN A 154 -19.16 -12.23 47.65
C ASN A 154 -17.83 -11.49 47.74
N SER A 155 -17.16 -11.72 48.87
CA SER A 155 -15.81 -11.28 49.17
C SER A 155 -14.76 -12.21 48.54
N ASN A 156 -13.62 -11.62 48.16
CA ASN A 156 -12.29 -12.23 48.10
C ASN A 156 -11.95 -13.13 46.91
N GLY A 157 -11.78 -12.50 45.75
CA GLY A 157 -10.71 -12.86 44.82
C GLY A 157 -9.49 -11.99 45.12
N ASP A 158 -8.59 -12.48 45.97
CA ASP A 158 -7.27 -11.92 46.24
C ASP A 158 -6.38 -12.04 44.99
N THR A 159 -6.68 -11.25 43.96
CA THR A 159 -5.67 -10.86 42.97
C THR A 159 -4.81 -9.80 43.64
N GLY A 160 -3.88 -10.27 44.48
CA GLY A 160 -2.75 -9.51 45.01
C GLY A 160 -1.82 -9.07 43.87
N MET A 161 -2.33 -8.19 43.01
CA MET A 161 -1.50 -7.36 42.15
C MET A 161 -0.89 -6.32 43.08
N ASP A 162 0.41 -6.48 43.33
CA ASP A 162 1.24 -5.63 44.17
C ASP A 162 1.05 -4.16 43.80
N PHE A 163 0.16 -3.49 44.54
CA PHE A 163 -0.18 -2.08 44.36
C PHE A 163 1.04 -1.17 44.61
N GLY A 164 2.11 -1.73 45.20
CA GLY A 164 3.41 -1.09 45.36
C GLY A 164 4.08 -0.71 44.04
N GLU A 165 3.82 -1.42 42.93
CA GLU A 165 4.47 -1.11 41.63
C GLU A 165 3.90 0.17 40.98
N LEU A 166 2.70 0.63 41.38
CA LEU A 166 2.11 1.90 40.92
C LEU A 166 2.51 3.11 41.79
N ALA A 167 3.04 2.87 42.99
CA ALA A 167 3.44 3.90 43.94
C ALA A 167 4.74 4.58 43.46
N GLY A 168 4.62 5.52 42.53
CA GLY A 168 5.77 6.25 41.99
C GLY A 168 5.49 6.98 40.68
N LEU A 169 4.36 6.72 40.03
CA LEU A 169 3.96 7.47 38.85
C LEU A 169 3.43 8.84 39.25
N THR A 170 4.07 9.90 38.76
CA THR A 170 3.54 11.25 38.96
C THR A 170 2.32 11.47 38.05
N PRO A 171 1.34 12.29 38.45
CA PRO A 171 0.19 12.63 37.60
C PRO A 171 0.60 13.23 36.24
N GLU A 172 1.75 13.90 36.21
CA GLU A 172 2.33 14.49 35.01
C GLU A 172 2.82 13.41 34.01
N GLN A 173 3.48 12.35 34.50
CA GLN A 173 3.90 11.22 33.66
C GLN A 173 2.69 10.56 32.98
N SER A 174 1.64 10.28 33.76
CA SER A 174 0.39 9.72 33.22
C SER A 174 -0.30 10.66 32.22
N SER A 175 -0.21 11.97 32.43
CA SER A 175 -0.79 12.98 31.53
C SER A 175 -0.16 12.95 30.14
N TYR A 176 1.17 12.81 30.05
CA TYR A 176 1.87 12.74 28.75
C TYR A 176 1.49 11.49 27.95
N TYR A 177 1.40 10.33 28.61
CA TYR A 177 0.94 9.09 27.95
C TYR A 177 -0.49 9.20 27.46
N SER A 178 -1.40 9.70 28.29
CA SER A 178 -2.79 9.90 27.93
C SER A 178 -2.92 10.82 26.71
N LYS A 179 -2.21 11.97 26.71
CA LYS A 179 -2.17 12.89 25.56
C LYS A 179 -1.59 12.24 24.31
N ALA A 180 -0.49 11.50 24.42
CA ALA A 180 0.10 10.77 23.30
C ALA A 180 -0.88 9.74 22.73
N THR A 181 -1.56 8.99 23.59
CA THR A 181 -2.58 8.01 23.23
C THR A 181 -3.73 8.66 22.46
N GLU A 182 -4.24 9.80 22.92
CA GLU A 182 -5.31 10.53 22.22
C GLU A 182 -4.88 11.06 20.85
N VAL A 183 -3.67 11.63 20.75
CA VAL A 183 -3.14 12.09 19.45
C VAL A 183 -2.96 10.91 18.49
N MET A 184 -2.48 9.76 18.97
CA MET A 184 -2.36 8.56 18.15
C MET A 184 -3.71 8.02 17.67
N LYS A 185 -4.77 8.06 18.51
CA LYS A 185 -6.13 7.71 18.08
C LYS A 185 -6.61 8.62 16.95
N GLN A 186 -6.38 9.93 17.08
CA GLN A 186 -6.75 10.92 16.06
C GLN A 186 -5.97 10.71 14.75
N LEU A 187 -4.65 10.52 14.83
CA LEU A 187 -3.81 10.22 13.67
C LEU A 187 -4.23 8.93 12.98
N ARG A 188 -4.50 7.85 13.74
CA ARG A 188 -4.98 6.59 13.18
C ARG A 188 -6.25 6.80 12.36
N LYS A 189 -7.23 7.54 12.92
CA LYS A 189 -8.49 7.84 12.23
C LYS A 189 -8.25 8.61 10.93
N LEU A 190 -7.43 9.66 10.98
CA LEU A 190 -7.12 10.48 9.81
C LEU A 190 -6.37 9.70 8.72
N TYR A 191 -5.35 8.91 9.08
CA TYR A 191 -4.63 8.09 8.11
C TYR A 191 -5.53 7.02 7.49
N PHE A 192 -6.41 6.40 8.26
CA PHE A 192 -7.36 5.42 7.74
C PHE A 192 -8.34 6.07 6.76
N ASP A 193 -8.94 7.20 7.13
CA ASP A 193 -9.87 7.94 6.27
C ASP A 193 -9.18 8.41 4.97
N GLN A 194 -7.95 8.89 5.07
CA GLN A 194 -7.15 9.31 3.93
C GLN A 194 -6.80 8.12 3.02
N SER A 195 -6.36 7.00 3.58
CA SER A 195 -6.04 5.78 2.84
C SER A 195 -7.26 5.26 2.08
N ARG A 196 -8.43 5.24 2.72
CA ARG A 196 -9.70 4.86 2.09
C ARG A 196 -10.05 5.79 0.91
N ARG A 197 -9.93 7.10 1.08
CA ARG A 197 -10.19 8.09 0.01
C ARG A 197 -9.23 7.91 -1.16
N LEU A 198 -7.94 7.67 -0.90
CA LEU A 198 -6.94 7.40 -1.93
C LEU A 198 -7.24 6.10 -2.68
N ALA A 199 -7.61 5.03 -1.98
CA ALA A 199 -7.98 3.75 -2.59
C ALA A 199 -9.15 3.92 -3.57
N VAL A 200 -10.21 4.64 -3.18
CA VAL A 200 -11.35 4.93 -4.07
C VAL A 200 -10.90 5.69 -5.32
N ARG A 201 -10.07 6.73 -5.16
CA ARG A 201 -9.57 7.52 -6.30
C ARG A 201 -8.69 6.69 -7.23
N ILE A 202 -7.81 5.84 -6.69
CA ILE A 202 -6.97 4.93 -7.48
C ILE A 202 -7.86 3.98 -8.29
N SER A 203 -8.88 3.39 -7.69
CA SER A 203 -9.83 2.51 -8.38
C SER A 203 -10.57 3.23 -9.51
N GLN A 204 -10.99 4.48 -9.29
CA GLN A 204 -11.62 5.31 -10.33
C GLN A 204 -10.66 5.62 -11.49
N LEU A 205 -9.39 5.94 -11.20
CA LEU A 205 -8.38 6.17 -12.22
C LEU A 205 -8.10 4.91 -13.04
N LYS A 206 -7.99 3.75 -12.39
CA LYS A 206 -7.81 2.46 -13.07
C LYS A 206 -8.98 2.15 -13.99
N LYS A 207 -10.22 2.31 -13.52
CA LYS A 207 -11.44 2.13 -14.34
C LYS A 207 -11.46 3.08 -15.53
N GLY A 208 -11.08 4.35 -15.34
CA GLY A 208 -10.99 5.32 -16.43
C GLY A 208 -9.94 4.98 -17.49
N ARG A 209 -8.75 4.48 -17.06
CA ARG A 209 -7.72 4.01 -18.00
C ARG A 209 -8.18 2.79 -18.79
N GLN A 210 -8.78 1.82 -18.12
CA GLN A 210 -9.32 0.62 -18.79
C GLN A 210 -10.37 1.00 -19.83
N GLN A 211 -11.33 1.86 -19.48
CA GLN A 211 -12.34 2.33 -20.44
C GLN A 211 -11.72 3.08 -21.62
N SER A 212 -10.66 3.87 -21.39
CA SER A 212 -9.94 4.55 -22.46
C SER A 212 -9.22 3.57 -23.40
N GLN A 213 -8.60 2.52 -22.84
CA GLN A 213 -7.95 1.47 -23.63
C GLN A 213 -8.98 0.69 -24.46
N GLU A 214 -10.12 0.33 -23.88
CA GLU A 214 -11.21 -0.34 -24.60
C GLU A 214 -11.75 0.51 -25.75
N ARG A 215 -11.91 1.83 -25.56
CA ARG A 215 -12.33 2.74 -26.64
C ARG A 215 -11.30 2.80 -27.77
N MET A 216 -10.02 2.89 -27.43
CA MET A 216 -8.94 2.89 -28.42
C MET A 216 -8.91 1.58 -29.21
N GLN A 217 -9.06 0.44 -28.52
CA GLN A 217 -9.12 -0.88 -29.17
C GLN A 217 -10.35 -1.02 -30.07
N ARG A 218 -11.51 -0.51 -29.65
CA ARG A 218 -12.72 -0.47 -30.50
C ARG A 218 -12.53 0.41 -31.74
N GLN A 219 -11.86 1.55 -31.62
CA GLN A 219 -11.56 2.40 -32.78
C GLN A 219 -10.61 1.72 -33.76
N GLN A 220 -9.56 1.04 -33.26
CA GLN A 220 -8.65 0.25 -34.11
C GLN A 220 -9.38 -0.90 -34.80
N ALA A 221 -10.22 -1.64 -34.07
CA ALA A 221 -11.02 -2.73 -34.62
C ALA A 221 -12.01 -2.23 -35.69
N MET A 222 -12.63 -1.07 -35.47
CA MET A 222 -13.53 -0.46 -36.46
C MET A 222 -12.78 -0.11 -37.76
N GLN A 223 -11.59 0.50 -37.67
CA GLN A 223 -10.79 0.81 -38.87
C GLN A 223 -10.37 -0.44 -39.63
N GLN A 224 -9.98 -1.51 -38.92
CA GLN A 224 -9.63 -2.78 -39.56
C GLN A 224 -10.84 -3.42 -40.24
N ASN A 225 -12.01 -3.38 -39.61
CA ASN A 225 -13.24 -3.90 -40.21
C ASN A 225 -13.61 -3.10 -41.48
N TYR A 226 -13.50 -1.78 -41.44
CA TYR A 226 -13.74 -0.92 -42.60
C TYR A 226 -12.81 -1.23 -43.78
N LEU A 227 -11.52 -1.45 -43.52
CA LEU A 227 -10.56 -1.82 -44.55
C LEU A 227 -10.89 -3.18 -45.16
N GLN A 228 -11.25 -4.16 -44.33
CA GLN A 228 -11.63 -5.49 -44.77
C GLN A 228 -12.91 -5.48 -45.62
N GLN A 229 -13.91 -4.67 -45.23
CA GLN A 229 -15.15 -4.51 -45.99
C GLN A 229 -14.89 -3.83 -47.35
N THR A 230 -13.99 -2.83 -47.39
CA THR A 230 -13.57 -2.15 -48.63
C THR A 230 -12.88 -3.11 -49.59
N LEU A 231 -11.95 -3.94 -49.09
CA LEU A 231 -11.27 -4.97 -49.89
C LEU A 231 -12.25 -6.00 -50.45
N GLN A 232 -13.24 -6.41 -49.66
CA GLN A 232 -14.26 -7.36 -50.09
C GLN A 232 -15.16 -6.77 -51.20
N GLN A 233 -15.55 -5.50 -51.11
CA GLN A 233 -16.27 -4.82 -52.18
C GLN A 233 -15.44 -4.72 -53.46
N LEU A 234 -14.16 -4.38 -53.36
CA LEU A 234 -13.28 -4.26 -54.52
C LEU A 234 -13.11 -5.61 -55.24
N GLN A 235 -13.06 -6.72 -54.50
CA GLN A 235 -12.98 -8.06 -55.07
C GLN A 235 -14.26 -8.45 -55.83
N GLN A 236 -15.45 -8.11 -55.32
CA GLN A 236 -16.71 -8.36 -56.04
C GLN A 236 -16.82 -7.54 -57.33
N GLN A 237 -16.29 -6.32 -57.35
CA GLN A 237 -16.32 -5.46 -58.54
C GLN A 237 -15.41 -6.00 -59.65
N GLN A 238 -14.25 -6.58 -59.31
CA GLN A 238 -13.38 -7.24 -60.30
C GLN A 238 -14.02 -8.48 -60.92
N GLN A 239 -14.79 -9.27 -60.16
CA GLN A 239 -15.50 -10.44 -60.71
C GLN A 239 -16.55 -10.04 -61.76
N HIS A 240 -17.28 -8.94 -61.56
CA HIS A 240 -18.33 -8.53 -62.50
C HIS A 240 -17.79 -7.91 -63.79
N GLN A 241 -16.55 -7.42 -63.80
CA GLN A 241 -15.96 -6.80 -64.99
C GLN A 241 -15.32 -7.82 -65.94
N GLN A 242 -15.15 -9.08 -65.52
CA GLN A 242 -14.60 -10.14 -66.37
C GLN A 242 -15.62 -11.24 -66.71
N GLN A 243 -16.69 -10.92 -67.44
CA GLN A 243 -17.29 -11.83 -68.43
C GLN A 243 -18.09 -11.04 -69.48
N PRO A 244 -18.04 -11.44 -70.78
CA PRO A 244 -18.45 -12.79 -71.18
C PRO A 244 -17.44 -13.71 -71.88
N HIS A 245 -16.15 -13.38 -72.12
CA HIS A 245 -15.41 -14.16 -73.15
C HIS A 245 -14.51 -15.35 -72.77
N HIS A 246 -14.10 -15.62 -71.52
CA HIS A 246 -13.16 -16.75 -71.25
C HIS A 246 -13.58 -17.63 -70.06
N GLN A 247 -14.39 -18.67 -70.34
CA GLN A 247 -14.98 -19.55 -69.31
C GLN A 247 -14.06 -20.67 -68.78
N GLN A 248 -12.85 -20.91 -69.33
CA GLN A 248 -12.04 -22.07 -68.91
C GLN A 248 -10.69 -21.77 -68.23
N GLN A 249 -10.11 -20.57 -68.34
CA GLN A 249 -8.88 -20.24 -67.60
C GLN A 249 -9.12 -19.48 -66.28
N GLN A 250 -10.33 -19.01 -66.02
CA GLN A 250 -10.61 -18.16 -64.87
C GLN A 250 -10.79 -18.91 -63.54
N GLN A 251 -11.14 -20.19 -63.55
CA GLN A 251 -11.32 -20.95 -62.31
C GLN A 251 -10.01 -21.15 -61.53
N GLN A 252 -8.86 -21.20 -62.22
CA GLN A 252 -7.58 -21.39 -61.54
C GLN A 252 -7.03 -20.10 -60.92
N GLN A 253 -7.25 -18.94 -61.56
CA GLN A 253 -6.82 -17.65 -61.00
C GLN A 253 -7.69 -17.22 -59.80
N GLN A 254 -8.98 -17.53 -59.81
CA GLN A 254 -9.87 -17.15 -58.72
C GLN A 254 -9.57 -17.92 -57.43
N GLN A 255 -9.11 -19.18 -57.54
CA GLN A 255 -8.68 -19.96 -56.39
C GLN A 255 -7.36 -19.44 -55.79
N GLN A 256 -6.45 -18.93 -56.62
CA GLN A 256 -5.17 -18.37 -56.14
C GLN A 256 -5.36 -17.02 -55.43
N GLN A 257 -6.27 -16.17 -55.91
CA GLN A 257 -6.56 -14.90 -55.25
C GLN A 257 -7.29 -15.07 -53.91
N GLN A 258 -8.15 -16.08 -53.80
CA GLN A 258 -8.84 -16.39 -52.53
C GLN A 258 -7.86 -16.95 -51.49
N GLN A 259 -6.84 -17.71 -51.91
CA GLN A 259 -5.81 -18.23 -51.01
C GLN A 259 -4.88 -17.11 -50.49
N GLN A 260 -4.55 -16.12 -51.31
CA GLN A 260 -3.72 -14.99 -50.88
C GLN A 260 -4.45 -14.08 -49.89
N GLN A 261 -5.77 -13.89 -50.06
CA GLN A 261 -6.58 -13.10 -49.12
C GLN A 261 -6.74 -13.81 -47.77
N GLN A 262 -6.86 -15.14 -47.76
CA GLN A 262 -6.92 -15.92 -46.52
C GLN A 262 -5.58 -15.89 -45.77
N GLN A 263 -4.45 -15.89 -46.48
CA GLN A 263 -3.13 -15.80 -45.88
C GLN A 263 -2.88 -14.41 -45.26
N GLN A 264 -3.34 -13.33 -45.90
CA GLN A 264 -3.24 -11.98 -45.35
C GLN A 264 -4.12 -11.79 -44.11
N GLN A 265 -5.30 -12.44 -44.08
CA GLN A 265 -6.19 -12.43 -42.90
C GLN A 265 -5.59 -13.20 -41.72
N GLN A 266 -4.88 -14.31 -41.99
CA GLN A 266 -4.21 -15.09 -40.96
C GLN A 266 -2.99 -14.35 -40.37
N GLN A 267 -2.24 -13.63 -41.20
CA GLN A 267 -1.11 -12.81 -40.74
C GLN A 267 -1.57 -11.63 -39.87
N GLN A 268 -2.71 -11.00 -40.20
CA GLN A 268 -3.29 -9.95 -39.35
C GLN A 268 -3.80 -10.47 -37.99
N GLN A 269 -4.43 -11.65 -37.95
CA GLN A 269 -4.84 -12.25 -36.67
C GLN A 269 -3.63 -12.54 -35.77
N GLN A 270 -2.52 -12.99 -36.37
CA GLN A 270 -1.30 -13.26 -35.62
C GLN A 270 -0.67 -11.97 -35.06
N GLN A 271 -0.71 -10.87 -35.81
CA GLN A 271 -0.21 -9.58 -35.36
C GLN A 271 -1.10 -8.97 -34.24
N GLN A 272 -2.41 -9.19 -34.28
CA GLN A 272 -3.33 -8.81 -33.20
C GLN A 272 -3.09 -9.61 -31.91
N GLN A 273 -2.84 -10.92 -32.01
CA GLN A 273 -2.49 -11.74 -30.85
C GLN A 273 -1.13 -11.32 -30.27
N MET A 274 -0.16 -11.00 -31.12
CA MET A 274 1.16 -10.55 -30.65
C MET A 274 1.08 -9.19 -29.94
N GLY A 275 0.26 -8.25 -30.45
CA GLY A 275 0.06 -6.94 -29.82
C GLY A 275 -0.66 -7.03 -28.46
N THR A 276 -1.65 -7.91 -28.33
CA THR A 276 -2.33 -8.14 -27.04
C THR A 276 -1.42 -8.86 -26.05
N HIS A 277 -0.60 -9.81 -26.49
CA HIS A 277 0.35 -10.51 -25.61
C HIS A 277 1.49 -9.59 -25.12
N GLN A 278 2.05 -8.74 -25.99
CA GLN A 278 3.10 -7.80 -25.61
C GLN A 278 2.59 -6.72 -24.65
N GLN A 279 1.33 -6.27 -24.81
CA GLN A 279 0.74 -5.31 -23.87
C GLN A 279 0.41 -5.95 -22.51
N GLN A 280 0.05 -7.23 -22.46
CA GLN A 280 -0.14 -7.96 -21.20
C GLN A 280 1.20 -8.22 -20.49
N GLN A 281 2.29 -8.44 -21.24
CA GLN A 281 3.63 -8.60 -20.68
C GLN A 281 4.19 -7.29 -20.11
N GLN A 282 3.91 -6.13 -20.71
CA GLN A 282 4.25 -4.84 -20.10
C GLN A 282 3.44 -4.53 -18.83
N GLN A 283 2.18 -4.98 -18.74
CA GLN A 283 1.43 -4.87 -17.48
C GLN A 283 2.00 -5.78 -16.38
N GLN A 284 2.52 -6.96 -16.73
CA GLN A 284 3.20 -7.81 -15.74
C GLN A 284 4.53 -7.20 -15.29
N GLN A 285 5.35 -6.63 -16.18
CA GLN A 285 6.62 -5.99 -15.78
C GLN A 285 6.40 -4.71 -14.95
N MET A 286 5.41 -3.87 -15.29
CA MET A 286 5.06 -2.73 -14.41
C MET A 286 4.41 -3.16 -13.09
N GLY A 287 3.84 -4.37 -13.03
CA GLY A 287 3.34 -4.96 -11.79
C GLY A 287 4.44 -5.55 -10.90
N THR A 288 5.51 -6.11 -11.48
CA THR A 288 6.59 -6.77 -10.73
C THR A 288 7.71 -5.83 -10.31
N HIS A 289 7.94 -4.70 -10.98
CA HIS A 289 8.98 -3.74 -10.57
C HIS A 289 8.57 -2.81 -9.40
N GLN A 290 7.36 -2.93 -8.87
CA GLN A 290 6.90 -2.13 -7.73
C GLN A 290 6.81 -2.92 -6.41
N MET A 291 7.66 -3.93 -6.23
CA MET A 291 7.93 -4.57 -4.92
C MET A 291 9.43 -4.66 -4.60
N GLY A 292 10.30 -3.96 -5.35
CA GLY A 292 11.75 -4.12 -5.28
C GLY A 292 12.54 -2.80 -5.24
N THR A 293 12.15 -1.83 -4.42
CA THR A 293 13.07 -0.74 -4.04
C THR A 293 13.07 -0.63 -2.53
N GLY A 294 14.01 -1.36 -1.93
CA GLY A 294 14.20 -1.33 -0.49
C GLY A 294 15.29 -2.27 -0.01
N GLN A 295 16.45 -2.34 -0.67
CA GLN A 295 17.68 -2.70 0.03
C GLN A 295 18.93 -2.28 -0.73
N ASP A 296 19.71 -1.42 -0.06
CA ASP A 296 21.08 -1.09 -0.39
C ASP A 296 21.93 -2.34 -0.64
N GLY A 297 22.76 -2.24 -1.68
CA GLY A 297 23.68 -3.29 -2.07
C GLY A 297 24.83 -3.46 -1.08
N ALA A 298 25.29 -4.70 -0.95
CA ALA A 298 26.69 -5.06 -1.05
C ALA A 298 26.81 -6.60 -1.07
N ALA A 299 27.55 -7.10 -2.06
CA ALA A 299 28.12 -8.43 -2.17
C ALA A 299 27.19 -9.61 -2.53
N GLN A 300 27.35 -10.11 -3.76
CA GLN A 300 27.66 -11.50 -4.17
C GLN A 300 27.06 -11.74 -5.57
N LEU A 301 27.86 -11.76 -6.64
CA LEU A 301 28.58 -12.93 -7.16
C LEU A 301 27.69 -14.17 -7.40
N LEU A 302 27.53 -14.47 -8.70
CA LEU A 302 27.38 -15.80 -9.30
C LEU A 302 26.18 -16.67 -8.90
N HIS A 303 25.12 -16.61 -9.72
CA HIS A 303 24.28 -17.72 -10.23
C HIS A 303 23.04 -17.08 -10.87
N GLY A 304 22.50 -17.45 -12.02
CA GLY A 304 22.81 -18.48 -13.00
C GLY A 304 21.81 -18.32 -14.15
N GLN A 305 22.33 -18.36 -15.37
CA GLN A 305 21.86 -19.20 -16.47
C GLN A 305 20.39 -19.17 -16.92
N LEU A 306 20.27 -18.84 -18.22
CA LEU A 306 19.38 -19.43 -19.23
C LEU A 306 17.91 -19.01 -19.23
N SER A 307 17.56 -18.10 -20.14
CA SER A 307 16.83 -18.53 -21.34
C SER A 307 17.12 -17.62 -22.52
N LEU A 308 17.75 -18.25 -23.52
CA LEU A 308 17.90 -17.81 -24.90
C LEU A 308 16.53 -17.89 -25.62
N HIS A 309 16.47 -17.33 -26.84
CA HIS A 309 15.37 -17.36 -27.84
C HIS A 309 14.35 -16.22 -27.67
N HIS A 310 14.14 -15.27 -28.59
CA HIS A 310 14.28 -15.26 -30.05
C HIS A 310 14.79 -13.90 -30.56
N LEU A 311 15.88 -13.93 -31.31
CA LEU A 311 16.27 -12.88 -32.26
C LEU A 311 15.44 -13.12 -33.52
N HIS A 312 14.63 -12.15 -33.97
CA HIS A 312 14.12 -12.14 -35.33
C HIS A 312 14.66 -10.90 -36.04
N GLN A 313 15.59 -11.13 -36.96
CA GLN A 313 16.12 -10.13 -37.88
C GLN A 313 15.07 -9.77 -38.95
N PRO A 314 15.10 -8.54 -39.49
CA PRO A 314 14.33 -8.17 -40.67
C PRO A 314 15.04 -8.67 -41.94
N TRP A 315 14.27 -9.17 -42.89
CA TRP A 315 14.72 -9.29 -44.27
C TRP A 315 14.11 -8.11 -45.05
N SER A 316 14.99 -7.29 -45.60
CA SER A 316 14.71 -6.40 -46.70
C SER A 316 14.83 -7.19 -48.00
N ASP A 317 13.78 -7.15 -48.82
CA ASP A 317 13.82 -6.72 -50.23
C ASP A 317 12.37 -6.40 -50.65
#